data_AF-A0A1Q7Q632-F1
#
_entry.id   AF-A0A1Q7Q632-F1
#
_cell.length_a   1.000
_cell.length_b   1.000
_cell.length_c   1.000
_cell.angle_alpha   90.00
_cell.angle_beta   90.00
_cell.angle_gamma   90.00
#
_symmetry.space_group_name_H-M   'P 1'
#
loop_
_entity.id
_entity.type
_entity.pdbx_description
1 polymer ?
#
loop_
_entity_poly.entity_id
_entity_poly.type
_entity_poly.pdbx_seq_one_letter_code
_entity_poly.pdbx_strand_id
1 'polypeptide(L)'
;MLVIAGNREVRSELDAVEAELRKKGARIVDLSHTRIVDLGDVTVVGLPGAFERRQLHADGACVYAQKDIDAVATALDRVAAPAMLVAAVPPRGQDVRALDVSEAQNLGDPRLAPLLRKAQFGIFGEVWESGGRAVDGRGAPVPPKTESAQLYLNPGAADRTPWPMADGTTVAGQAALLTIRGRKGTWEPVRPTEEKR
;
A
#
# COMPACT_ATOMS: atom_id res chain seq x y z
N MET A 1 15.26 -3.14 -2.41
CA MET A 1 13.91 -2.75 -2.86
C MET A 1 12.93 -3.74 -2.27
N LEU A 2 11.85 -3.25 -1.66
CA LEU A 2 10.71 -4.09 -1.28
C LEU A 2 9.69 -4.08 -2.41
N VAL A 3 9.10 -5.23 -2.71
CA VAL A 3 8.03 -5.36 -3.72
C VAL A 3 6.87 -6.15 -3.13
N ILE A 4 5.67 -5.89 -3.62
CA ILE A 4 4.46 -6.62 -3.24
C ILE A 4 3.61 -6.85 -4.48
N ALA A 5 3.09 -8.06 -4.64
CA ALA A 5 2.16 -8.38 -5.71
C ALA A 5 0.77 -7.81 -5.38
N GLY A 6 0.12 -7.18 -6.36
CA GLY A 6 -1.30 -6.81 -6.31
C GLY A 6 -2.15 -7.67 -7.23
N ASN A 7 -3.24 -7.09 -7.70
CA ASN A 7 -4.23 -7.76 -8.55
C ASN A 7 -3.84 -7.95 -10.03
N ARG A 8 -2.68 -7.44 -10.45
CA ARG A 8 -2.16 -7.53 -11.83
C ARG A 8 -0.94 -8.44 -11.96
N GLU A 9 -0.24 -8.71 -10.86
CA GLU A 9 1.00 -9.47 -10.88
C GLU A 9 0.73 -10.98 -10.91
N VAL A 10 0.98 -11.61 -12.07
CA VAL A 10 1.00 -13.06 -12.19
C VAL A 10 2.22 -13.62 -11.47
N ARG A 11 1.99 -14.54 -10.51
CA ARG A 11 3.06 -14.98 -9.59
C ARG A 11 4.27 -15.58 -10.29
N SER A 12 4.05 -16.44 -11.28
CA SER A 12 5.14 -17.07 -12.03
C SER A 12 5.97 -16.09 -12.84
N GLU A 13 5.34 -15.03 -13.38
CA GLU A 13 6.04 -13.99 -14.12
C GLU A 13 6.88 -13.12 -13.19
N LEU A 14 6.32 -12.73 -12.05
CA LEU A 14 7.05 -11.95 -11.06
C LEU A 14 8.23 -12.73 -10.48
N ASP A 15 8.09 -14.04 -10.24
CA ASP A 15 9.19 -14.91 -9.80
C ASP A 15 10.31 -15.01 -10.85
N ALA A 16 9.95 -15.15 -12.13
CA ALA A 16 10.91 -15.21 -13.23
C ALA A 16 11.69 -13.90 -13.37
N VAL A 17 11.01 -12.76 -13.31
CA VAL A 17 11.63 -11.43 -13.38
C VAL A 17 12.52 -11.18 -12.15
N GLU A 18 12.06 -11.54 -10.95
CA GLU A 18 12.85 -11.43 -9.73
C GLU A 18 14.15 -12.25 -9.82
N ALA A 19 14.07 -13.49 -10.30
CA ALA A 19 15.24 -14.35 -10.48
C ALA A 19 16.25 -13.73 -11.47
N GLU A 20 15.79 -13.21 -12.60
CA GLU A 20 16.65 -12.54 -13.59
C GLU A 20 17.28 -11.25 -13.05
N LEU A 21 16.54 -10.45 -12.29
CA LEU A 21 17.09 -9.24 -11.66
C LEU A 21 18.11 -9.58 -10.58
N ARG A 22 17.89 -10.63 -9.79
CA ARG A 22 18.84 -11.12 -8.79
C ARG A 22 20.14 -11.61 -9.42
N LYS A 23 20.09 -12.33 -10.55
CA LYS A 23 21.29 -12.72 -11.31
C LYS A 23 22.12 -11.51 -11.75
N LYS A 24 21.46 -10.36 -12.00
CA LYS A 24 22.11 -9.07 -12.34
C LYS A 24 22.52 -8.25 -11.11
N GLY A 25 22.43 -8.80 -9.91
CA GLY A 25 22.85 -8.16 -8.66
C GLY A 25 21.78 -7.29 -7.98
N ALA A 26 20.54 -7.31 -8.44
CA ALA A 26 19.46 -6.56 -7.80
C ALA A 26 19.14 -7.14 -6.40
N ARG A 27 19.00 -6.25 -5.41
CA ARG A 27 18.58 -6.60 -4.05
C ARG A 27 17.07 -6.39 -3.91
N ILE A 28 16.30 -7.45 -4.17
CA ILE A 28 14.84 -7.46 -4.12
C ILE A 28 14.37 -8.37 -3.00
N VAL A 29 13.46 -7.84 -2.17
CA VAL A 29 12.71 -8.60 -1.18
C VAL A 29 11.23 -8.52 -1.56
N ASP A 30 10.69 -9.63 -2.06
CA ASP A 30 9.27 -9.75 -2.36
C ASP A 30 8.51 -10.13 -1.09
N LEU A 31 7.57 -9.26 -0.68
CA LEU A 31 6.73 -9.44 0.49
C LEU A 31 5.74 -10.62 0.35
N SER A 32 5.61 -11.17 -0.85
CA SER A 32 4.87 -12.41 -1.12
C SER A 32 5.62 -13.65 -0.65
N HIS A 33 6.96 -13.61 -0.67
CA HIS A 33 7.83 -14.68 -0.18
C HIS A 33 8.33 -14.38 1.24
N THR A 34 8.60 -13.12 1.54
CA THR A 34 9.14 -12.65 2.83
C THR A 34 8.14 -11.75 3.53
N ARG A 35 7.32 -12.34 4.40
CA ARG A 35 6.21 -11.61 5.04
C ARG A 35 6.65 -10.49 5.98
N ILE A 36 7.79 -10.65 6.66
CA ILE A 36 8.26 -9.71 7.69
C ILE A 36 9.65 -9.20 7.30
N VAL A 37 9.83 -7.88 7.27
CA VAL A 37 11.12 -7.24 6.98
C VAL A 37 11.39 -6.17 8.02
N ASP A 38 12.49 -6.29 8.75
CA ASP A 38 12.96 -5.27 9.68
C ASP A 38 13.83 -4.24 8.94
N LEU A 39 13.45 -2.96 9.01
CA LEU A 39 14.18 -1.84 8.43
C LEU A 39 14.91 -0.99 9.50
N GLY A 40 14.95 -1.45 10.76
CA GLY A 40 15.55 -0.74 11.89
C GLY A 40 14.54 0.20 12.57
N ASP A 41 14.13 1.26 11.88
CA ASP A 41 13.16 2.24 12.43
C ASP A 41 11.70 1.76 12.36
N VAL A 42 11.42 0.72 11.55
CA VAL A 42 10.09 0.15 11.37
C VAL A 42 10.19 -1.31 10.92
N THR A 43 9.30 -2.17 11.42
CA THR A 43 9.12 -3.52 10.89
C THR A 43 7.94 -3.57 9.92
N VAL A 44 8.20 -3.98 8.69
CA VAL A 44 7.19 -4.13 7.63
C VAL A 44 6.59 -5.54 7.67
N VAL A 45 5.27 -5.61 7.59
CA VAL A 45 4.50 -6.86 7.43
C VAL A 45 3.67 -6.77 6.15
N GLY A 46 3.87 -7.71 5.24
CA GLY A 46 3.23 -7.73 3.92
C GLY A 46 1.97 -8.59 3.82
N LEU A 47 1.00 -8.13 3.04
CA LEU A 47 -0.17 -8.90 2.58
C LEU A 47 -0.32 -8.77 1.06
N PRO A 48 0.25 -9.69 0.26
CA PRO A 48 0.16 -9.64 -1.20
C PRO A 48 -1.21 -10.05 -1.73
N GLY A 49 -1.53 -9.59 -2.94
CA GLY A 49 -2.68 -9.98 -3.73
C GLY A 49 -3.95 -9.16 -3.47
N ALA A 50 -5.01 -9.57 -4.16
CA ALA A 50 -6.36 -9.02 -4.02
C ALA A 50 -7.20 -9.87 -3.06
N PHE A 51 -8.39 -9.37 -2.70
CA PHE A 51 -9.25 -10.10 -1.76
C PHE A 51 -10.41 -10.84 -2.44
N GLU A 52 -10.73 -10.48 -3.68
CA GLU A 52 -11.75 -11.15 -4.49
C GLU A 52 -11.26 -11.42 -5.91
N ARG A 53 -11.63 -12.58 -6.47
CA ARG A 53 -11.26 -12.96 -7.84
C ARG A 53 -11.73 -11.95 -8.90
N ARG A 54 -12.88 -11.30 -8.68
CA ARG A 54 -13.41 -10.28 -9.62
C ARG A 54 -12.53 -9.03 -9.73
N GLN A 55 -11.60 -8.83 -8.80
CA GLN A 55 -10.68 -7.70 -8.80
C GLN A 55 -9.39 -8.03 -9.55
N LEU A 56 -9.17 -9.28 -9.96
CA LEU A 56 -7.98 -9.66 -10.70
C LEU A 56 -8.04 -9.13 -12.12
N HIS A 57 -6.90 -8.66 -12.60
CA HIS A 57 -6.71 -8.22 -13.98
C HIS A 57 -5.80 -9.16 -14.78
N ALA A 58 -5.31 -10.24 -14.16
CA ALA A 58 -4.49 -11.25 -14.81
C ALA A 58 -4.77 -12.64 -14.24
N ASP A 59 -4.86 -13.64 -15.12
CA ASP A 59 -4.99 -15.04 -14.72
C ASP A 59 -3.71 -15.50 -14.03
N GLY A 60 -3.84 -16.01 -12.79
CA GLY A 60 -2.70 -16.39 -11.95
C GLY A 60 -2.20 -15.30 -11.01
N ALA A 61 -2.86 -14.14 -10.96
CA ALA A 61 -2.66 -13.17 -9.88
C ALA A 61 -3.19 -13.70 -8.53
N CYS A 62 -2.56 -13.26 -7.44
CA CYS A 62 -2.81 -13.82 -6.11
C CYS A 62 -4.09 -13.29 -5.47
N VAL A 63 -4.84 -14.18 -4.81
CA VAL A 63 -5.96 -13.83 -3.93
C VAL A 63 -5.63 -14.30 -2.52
N TYR A 64 -5.61 -13.39 -1.56
CA TYR A 64 -5.44 -13.76 -0.15
C TYR A 64 -6.78 -14.19 0.46
N ALA A 65 -6.71 -15.09 1.43
CA ALA A 65 -7.87 -15.58 2.17
C ALA A 65 -7.82 -15.12 3.64
N GLN A 66 -8.87 -15.45 4.41
CA GLN A 66 -8.95 -15.10 5.83
C GLN A 66 -7.73 -15.61 6.62
N LYS A 67 -7.26 -16.84 6.33
CA LYS A 67 -6.06 -17.40 6.97
C LYS A 67 -4.81 -16.52 6.79
N ASP A 68 -4.72 -15.80 5.67
CA ASP A 68 -3.58 -14.94 5.38
C ASP A 68 -3.66 -13.64 6.18
N ILE A 69 -4.87 -13.09 6.35
CA ILE A 69 -5.18 -11.97 7.24
C ILE A 69 -4.86 -12.35 8.69
N ASP A 70 -5.27 -13.55 9.14
CA ASP A 70 -5.02 -14.03 10.50
C ASP A 70 -3.51 -14.20 10.77
N ALA A 71 -2.77 -14.69 9.77
CA ALA A 71 -1.31 -14.79 9.84
C ALA A 71 -0.63 -13.40 9.88
N VAL A 72 -1.15 -12.41 9.15
CA VAL A 72 -0.68 -11.01 9.27
C VAL A 72 -0.99 -10.43 10.64
N ALA A 73 -2.20 -10.64 11.17
CA ALA A 73 -2.57 -10.20 12.51
C ALA A 73 -1.62 -10.76 13.57
N THR A 74 -1.34 -12.07 13.49
CA THR A 74 -0.39 -12.76 14.36
C THR A 74 1.02 -12.22 14.24
N ALA A 75 1.46 -11.90 13.02
CA ALA A 75 2.78 -11.28 12.80
C ALA A 75 2.85 -9.88 13.42
N LEU A 76 1.84 -9.04 13.19
CA LEU A 76 1.78 -7.68 13.75
C LEU A 76 1.78 -7.68 15.29
N ASP A 77 1.20 -8.68 15.94
CA ASP A 77 1.23 -8.82 17.40
C ASP A 77 2.61 -9.22 17.96
N ARG A 78 3.52 -9.74 17.12
CA ARG A 78 4.82 -10.29 17.55
C ARG A 78 6.00 -9.38 17.23
N VAL A 79 5.86 -8.45 16.30
CA VAL A 79 6.94 -7.55 15.89
C VAL A 79 7.07 -6.37 16.84
N ALA A 80 8.29 -5.82 16.94
CA ALA A 80 8.53 -4.61 17.71
C ALA A 80 7.84 -3.41 17.03
N ALA A 81 7.35 -2.47 17.84
CA ALA A 81 6.80 -1.23 17.33
C ALA A 81 7.93 -0.22 16.99
N PRO A 82 7.77 0.60 15.94
CA PRO A 82 6.57 0.70 15.11
C PRO A 82 6.51 -0.39 14.03
N ALA A 83 5.29 -0.89 13.79
CA ALA A 83 4.99 -1.83 12.71
C ALA A 83 4.29 -1.11 11.55
N MET A 84 4.56 -1.55 10.32
CA MET A 84 3.93 -1.07 9.10
C MET A 84 3.24 -2.23 8.37
N LEU A 85 1.97 -2.05 8.04
CA LEU A 85 1.26 -2.96 7.12
C LEU A 85 1.45 -2.48 5.68
N VAL A 86 1.94 -3.35 4.80
CA VAL A 86 1.98 -3.09 3.36
C VAL A 86 1.06 -4.09 2.68
N ALA A 87 0.04 -3.60 1.99
CA ALA A 87 -0.91 -4.42 1.25
C ALA A 87 -1.28 -3.74 -0.06
N ALA A 88 -1.61 -4.51 -1.09
CA ALA A 88 -2.06 -3.91 -2.35
C ALA A 88 -3.45 -3.27 -2.16
N VAL A 89 -4.38 -4.00 -1.54
CA VAL A 89 -5.73 -3.53 -1.23
C VAL A 89 -5.74 -2.67 0.05
N PRO A 90 -6.37 -1.49 0.05
CA PRO A 90 -6.61 -0.70 1.25
C PRO A 90 -7.68 -1.32 2.17
N PRO A 91 -7.65 -1.03 3.49
CA PRO A 91 -8.78 -1.28 4.38
C PRO A 91 -10.01 -0.49 3.92
N ARG A 92 -11.21 -1.06 4.09
CA ARG A 92 -12.43 -0.34 3.74
C ARG A 92 -12.62 0.92 4.60
N GLY A 93 -12.72 2.06 3.94
CA GLY A 93 -13.00 3.35 4.54
C GLY A 93 -14.45 3.52 5.00
N GLN A 94 -14.73 4.66 5.63
CA GLN A 94 -16.08 5.03 6.09
C GLN A 94 -16.66 6.24 5.35
N ASP A 95 -15.82 7.01 4.65
CA ASP A 95 -16.25 8.22 3.96
C ASP A 95 -15.45 8.48 2.68
N VAL A 96 -15.81 9.56 1.99
CA VAL A 96 -15.25 10.01 0.70
C VAL A 96 -13.78 10.44 0.77
N ARG A 97 -13.21 10.57 1.97
CA ARG A 97 -11.82 10.97 2.21
C ARG A 97 -10.91 9.77 2.51
N ALA A 98 -11.46 8.56 2.53
CA ALA A 98 -10.69 7.35 2.76
C ALA A 98 -9.72 7.02 1.60
N LEU A 99 -8.90 5.99 1.82
CA LEU A 99 -7.84 5.53 0.92
C LEU A 99 -8.34 4.64 -0.23
N ASP A 100 -9.63 4.31 -0.22
CA ASP A 100 -10.24 3.28 -1.05
C ASP A 100 -11.48 3.77 -1.81
N VAL A 101 -11.61 5.08 -2.00
CA VAL A 101 -12.76 5.69 -2.67
C VAL A 101 -12.55 5.68 -4.18
N SER A 102 -13.50 5.10 -4.90
CA SER A 102 -13.66 5.21 -6.35
C SER A 102 -15.15 5.31 -6.66
N GLU A 103 -15.52 6.19 -7.61
CA GLU A 103 -16.93 6.44 -7.96
C GLU A 103 -17.86 6.67 -6.74
N ALA A 104 -17.37 7.43 -5.76
CA ALA A 104 -18.04 7.72 -4.48
C ALA A 104 -18.35 6.49 -3.59
N GLN A 105 -17.70 5.34 -3.85
CA GLN A 105 -17.83 4.11 -3.08
C GLN A 105 -16.48 3.66 -2.50
N ASN A 106 -16.51 3.08 -1.30
CA ASN A 106 -15.35 2.50 -0.63
C ASN A 106 -15.16 1.04 -1.09
N LEU A 107 -14.10 0.78 -1.86
CA LEU A 107 -13.83 -0.51 -2.51
C LEU A 107 -12.95 -1.46 -1.70
N GLY A 108 -12.38 -1.00 -0.59
CA GLY A 108 -11.40 -1.73 0.21
C GLY A 108 -11.96 -2.98 0.88
N ASP A 109 -11.07 -3.77 1.47
CA ASP A 109 -11.44 -4.98 2.22
C ASP A 109 -11.80 -4.59 3.68
N PRO A 110 -13.05 -4.79 4.12
CA PRO A 110 -13.45 -4.46 5.49
C PRO A 110 -12.74 -5.31 6.54
N ARG A 111 -12.19 -6.47 6.17
CA ARG A 111 -11.47 -7.38 7.07
C ARG A 111 -10.09 -6.86 7.44
N LEU A 112 -9.54 -5.87 6.72
CA LEU A 112 -8.24 -5.27 7.03
C LEU A 112 -8.34 -4.14 8.07
N ALA A 113 -9.52 -3.53 8.26
CA ALA A 113 -9.70 -2.44 9.23
C ALA A 113 -9.21 -2.78 10.65
N PRO A 114 -9.45 -3.99 11.19
CA PRO A 114 -8.90 -4.41 12.47
C PRO A 114 -7.36 -4.42 12.55
N LEU A 115 -6.66 -4.63 11.42
CA LEU A 115 -5.20 -4.66 11.39
C LEU A 115 -4.58 -3.28 11.60
N LEU A 116 -5.29 -2.21 11.28
CA LEU A 116 -4.82 -0.84 11.51
C LEU A 116 -4.63 -0.54 13.00
N ARG A 117 -5.32 -1.26 13.89
CA ARG A 117 -5.07 -1.11 15.34
C ARG A 117 -3.76 -1.75 15.79
N LYS A 118 -3.19 -2.64 14.98
CA LYS A 118 -1.94 -3.38 15.27
C LYS A 118 -0.73 -2.78 14.55
N ALA A 119 -0.94 -2.17 13.38
CA ALA A 119 0.09 -1.49 12.62
C ALA A 119 0.03 0.02 12.85
N GLN A 120 1.14 0.63 13.27
CA GLN A 120 1.20 2.07 13.48
C GLN A 120 1.20 2.83 12.13
N PHE A 121 1.72 2.20 11.09
CA PHE A 121 1.80 2.78 9.75
C PHE A 121 1.22 1.83 8.72
N GLY A 122 0.85 2.33 7.55
CA GLY A 122 0.51 1.47 6.43
C GLY A 122 0.65 2.11 5.06
N ILE A 123 0.94 1.28 4.06
CA ILE A 123 1.01 1.65 2.65
C ILE A 123 0.08 0.73 1.87
N PHE A 124 -0.82 1.34 1.11
CA PHE A 124 -1.86 0.70 0.32
C PHE A 124 -1.85 1.18 -1.11
N GLY A 125 -2.48 0.47 -2.03
CA GLY A 125 -2.55 0.84 -3.45
C GLY A 125 -3.90 0.52 -4.08
N GLU A 126 -3.86 0.03 -5.32
CA GLU A 126 -4.97 -0.46 -6.17
C GLU A 126 -6.10 0.52 -6.47
N VAL A 127 -6.57 1.33 -5.52
CA VAL A 127 -7.60 2.36 -5.76
C VAL A 127 -6.91 3.65 -6.20
N TRP A 128 -6.76 3.80 -7.51
CA TRP A 128 -5.99 4.89 -8.13
C TRP A 128 -6.60 6.26 -7.87
N GLU A 129 -7.94 6.34 -7.85
CA GLU A 129 -8.70 7.58 -7.64
C GLU A 129 -8.48 8.18 -6.24
N SER A 130 -8.03 7.35 -5.28
CA SER A 130 -7.68 7.75 -3.92
C SER A 130 -6.17 7.92 -3.70
N GLY A 131 -5.38 7.92 -4.78
CA GLY A 131 -3.95 8.18 -4.72
C GLY A 131 -3.60 9.56 -4.18
N GLY A 132 -2.44 9.68 -3.54
CA GLY A 132 -1.95 10.92 -2.93
C GLY A 132 -2.71 11.30 -1.65
N ARG A 133 -3.30 10.32 -0.96
CA ARG A 133 -4.06 10.54 0.29
C ARG A 133 -3.38 9.84 1.46
N ALA A 134 -3.47 10.46 2.63
CA ALA A 134 -3.10 9.84 3.89
C ALA A 134 -4.17 10.10 4.97
N VAL A 135 -4.36 9.14 5.86
CA VAL A 135 -5.30 9.23 6.99
C VAL A 135 -4.66 8.75 8.31
N ASP A 136 -5.21 9.20 9.44
CA ASP A 136 -4.79 8.80 10.78
C ASP A 136 -5.54 7.55 11.28
N GLY A 137 -5.26 7.15 12.54
CA GLY A 137 -5.94 6.05 13.26
C GLY A 137 -7.46 6.11 13.33
N ARG A 138 -8.03 7.29 13.09
CA ARG A 138 -9.48 7.56 13.12
C ARG A 138 -10.05 7.73 11.71
N GLY A 139 -9.22 7.56 10.68
CA GLY A 139 -9.60 7.83 9.30
C GLY A 139 -9.63 9.32 8.94
N ALA A 140 -9.12 10.21 9.81
CA ALA A 140 -9.08 11.63 9.51
C ALA A 140 -7.92 11.95 8.54
N PRO A 141 -8.10 12.83 7.55
CA PRO A 141 -7.02 13.21 6.63
C PRO A 141 -5.80 13.75 7.37
N VAL A 142 -4.61 13.28 6.96
CA VAL A 142 -3.33 13.83 7.43
C VAL A 142 -2.72 14.66 6.30
N PRO A 143 -2.58 15.99 6.46
CA PRO A 143 -1.94 16.82 5.44
C PRO A 143 -0.47 16.44 5.22
N PRO A 144 0.10 16.71 4.02
CA PRO A 144 1.53 16.54 3.80
C PRO A 144 2.38 17.26 4.85
N LYS A 145 3.56 16.72 5.17
CA LYS A 145 4.52 17.25 6.15
C LYS A 145 3.98 17.38 7.58
N THR A 146 2.81 16.82 7.88
CA THR A 146 2.24 16.79 9.23
C THR A 146 2.67 15.51 9.94
N GLU A 147 3.24 15.66 11.14
CA GLU A 147 3.57 14.51 11.97
C GLU A 147 2.31 13.80 12.48
N SER A 148 2.29 12.47 12.38
CA SER A 148 1.24 11.65 12.97
C SER A 148 1.81 10.43 13.68
N ALA A 149 1.18 10.08 14.81
CA ALA A 149 1.47 8.85 15.53
C ALA A 149 0.90 7.61 14.82
N GLN A 150 -0.09 7.78 13.94
CA GLN A 150 -0.60 6.73 13.06
C GLN A 150 -0.82 7.29 11.66
N LEU A 151 -0.28 6.64 10.63
CA LEU A 151 -0.31 7.18 9.27
C LEU A 151 -0.49 6.06 8.24
N TYR A 152 -1.59 6.12 7.51
CA TYR A 152 -1.94 5.18 6.46
C TYR A 152 -2.00 5.93 5.13
N LEU A 153 -1.31 5.41 4.12
CA LEU A 153 -1.02 6.13 2.88
C LEU A 153 -1.44 5.31 1.67
N ASN A 154 -2.14 5.94 0.73
CA ASN A 154 -2.24 5.48 -0.65
C ASN A 154 -1.44 6.46 -1.53
N PRO A 155 -0.26 6.07 -2.04
CA PRO A 155 0.59 6.97 -2.84
C PRO A 155 0.04 7.19 -4.25
N GLY A 156 -0.89 6.36 -4.71
CA GLY A 156 -1.45 6.41 -6.05
C GLY A 156 -0.62 5.69 -7.11
N ALA A 157 -1.04 5.83 -8.36
CA ALA A 157 -0.42 5.18 -9.50
C ALA A 157 0.83 5.94 -9.99
N ALA A 158 1.93 5.23 -10.15
CA ALA A 158 3.14 5.75 -10.81
C ALA A 158 2.98 5.89 -12.34
N ASP A 159 1.90 5.35 -12.91
CA ASP A 159 1.57 5.44 -14.33
C ASP A 159 1.38 6.90 -14.76
N ARG A 160 2.02 7.29 -15.87
CA ARG A 160 1.98 8.66 -16.41
C ARG A 160 0.74 8.95 -17.25
N THR A 161 -0.15 7.98 -17.42
CA THR A 161 -1.47 8.18 -18.03
C THR A 161 -2.31 9.08 -17.12
N PRO A 162 -2.83 10.23 -17.60
CA PRO A 162 -3.70 11.07 -16.81
C PRO A 162 -4.91 10.29 -16.29
N TRP A 163 -5.12 10.32 -14.97
CA TRP A 163 -6.21 9.62 -14.30
C TRP A 163 -7.09 10.59 -13.50
N PRO A 164 -8.43 10.51 -13.62
CA PRO A 164 -9.33 11.30 -12.80
C PRO A 164 -9.29 10.82 -11.34
N MET A 165 -9.18 11.77 -10.43
CA MET A 165 -9.10 11.52 -8.99
C MET A 165 -10.46 11.74 -8.33
N ALA A 166 -10.67 11.10 -7.18
CA ALA A 166 -11.93 11.22 -6.43
C ALA A 166 -12.16 12.62 -5.81
N ASP A 167 -11.16 13.51 -5.83
CA ASP A 167 -11.30 14.92 -5.45
C ASP A 167 -11.62 15.85 -6.64
N GLY A 168 -11.84 15.29 -7.83
CA GLY A 168 -12.13 16.01 -9.06
C GLY A 168 -10.88 16.52 -9.80
N THR A 169 -9.67 16.29 -9.27
CA THR A 169 -8.43 16.60 -9.98
C THR A 169 -8.07 15.51 -10.99
N THR A 170 -7.07 15.76 -11.84
CA THR A 170 -6.47 14.76 -12.71
C THR A 170 -4.98 14.67 -12.40
N VAL A 171 -4.44 13.46 -12.26
CA VAL A 171 -3.02 13.23 -11.94
C VAL A 171 -2.40 12.26 -12.93
N ALA A 172 -1.17 12.55 -13.37
CA ALA A 172 -0.38 11.73 -14.28
C ALA A 172 0.97 11.40 -13.62
N GLY A 173 1.10 10.20 -13.07
CA GLY A 173 2.27 9.73 -12.35
C GLY A 173 2.37 10.35 -10.96
N GLN A 174 2.29 9.52 -9.92
CA GLN A 174 2.51 9.94 -8.55
C GLN A 174 3.15 8.83 -7.72
N ALA A 175 3.90 9.29 -6.73
CA ALA A 175 4.49 8.51 -5.66
C ALA A 175 4.41 9.34 -4.37
N ALA A 176 4.92 8.80 -3.27
CA ALA A 176 5.03 9.53 -2.01
C ALA A 176 6.31 9.18 -1.28
N LEU A 177 6.84 10.16 -0.54
CA LEU A 177 7.87 9.96 0.46
C LEU A 177 7.22 9.80 1.82
N LEU A 178 7.32 8.61 2.41
CA LEU A 178 6.95 8.35 3.81
C LEU A 178 8.22 8.37 4.66
N THR A 179 8.31 9.27 5.63
CA THR A 179 9.42 9.35 6.58
C THR A 179 8.95 8.90 7.95
N ILE A 180 9.65 7.95 8.56
CA ILE A 180 9.40 7.49 9.93
C ILE A 180 10.57 7.92 10.79
N ARG A 181 10.28 8.55 11.93
CA ARG A 181 11.27 8.92 12.94
C ARG A 181 10.74 8.55 14.32
N GLY A 182 11.35 7.52 14.93
CA GLY A 182 10.83 6.93 16.15
C GLY A 182 9.38 6.49 15.97
N ARG A 183 8.47 7.01 16.79
CA ARG A 183 7.04 6.65 16.75
C ARG A 183 6.16 7.65 15.98
N LYS A 184 6.73 8.43 15.08
CA LYS A 184 5.98 9.38 14.25
C LYS A 184 6.30 9.20 12.77
N GLY A 185 5.29 9.41 11.92
CA GLY A 185 5.42 9.41 10.47
C GLY A 185 5.00 10.75 9.88
N THR A 186 5.65 11.14 8.79
CA THR A 186 5.23 12.25 7.90
C THR A 186 5.21 11.74 6.46
N TRP A 187 4.38 12.34 5.62
CA TRP A 187 4.37 12.01 4.19
C TRP A 187 4.41 13.26 3.30
N GLU A 188 4.90 13.08 2.08
CA GLU A 188 4.93 14.13 1.04
C GLU A 188 4.63 13.51 -0.33
N PRO A 189 3.80 14.17 -1.18
CA PRO A 189 3.60 13.71 -2.55
C PRO A 189 4.86 13.95 -3.38
N VAL A 190 5.19 12.98 -4.22
CA VAL A 190 6.28 13.05 -5.21
C VAL A 190 5.65 12.87 -6.59
N ARG A 191 5.70 13.91 -7.42
CA ARG A 191 5.14 13.89 -8.77
C ARG A 191 6.24 14.25 -9.78
N PRO A 192 6.21 13.70 -11.00
CA PRO A 192 7.07 14.18 -12.08
C PRO A 192 6.87 15.68 -12.27
N THR A 193 7.94 16.44 -12.46
CA THR A 193 7.83 17.82 -12.92
C THR A 193 7.15 17.82 -14.28
N GLU A 194 6.11 18.65 -14.44
CA GLU A 194 5.50 18.89 -15.75
C GLU A 194 6.60 19.38 -16.70
N GLU A 195 6.90 18.61 -17.74
CA GLU A 195 7.65 19.14 -18.88
C GLU A 195 6.74 20.19 -19.51
N LYS A 196 7.12 21.47 -19.39
CA LYS A 196 6.51 22.54 -20.18
C LYS A 196 6.72 22.17 -21.65
N ARG A 197 5.67 21.68 -22.29
CA ARG A 197 5.61 21.54 -23.75
C ARG A 197 5.45 22.91 -24.40
#